data_AF-A0A127BBC5-F1
#
_entry.id   AF-A0A127BBC5-F1
#
_cell.length_a   1.000
_cell.length_b   1.000
_cell.length_c   1.000
_cell.angle_alpha   90.00
_cell.angle_beta   90.00
_cell.angle_gamma   90.00
#
_symmetry.space_group_name_H-M   'P 1'
#
loop_
_entity.id
_entity.type
_entity.pdbx_description
1 polymer ?
#
loop_
_entity_poly.entity_id
_entity_poly.type
_entity_poly.pdbx_seq_one_letter_code
_entity_poly.pdbx_strand_id
1 'polypeptide(L)'
;MVVRMEVERIVPLGIIVAMGAFLGWFIGRGSFVGAMVVFALGAVILNLYYEFLRRRGYILEDERTIRIEEISARRTLQVISIILAISMMYFSTKVRSDSSYKGLMAFSGLLLFALLIIHGALRIYYSRVM
;
A
#
# COMPACT_ATOMS: atom_id res chain seq x y z
N MET A 1 26.33 11.90 2.46
CA MET A 1 24.97 12.45 2.69
C MET A 1 23.88 11.59 2.04
N VAL A 2 24.09 11.09 0.80
CA VAL A 2 23.15 10.19 0.08
C VAL A 2 22.80 8.89 0.85
N VAL A 3 23.79 8.24 1.48
CA VAL A 3 23.58 6.97 2.23
C VAL A 3 22.64 7.12 3.45
N ARG A 4 22.55 8.30 4.07
CA ARG A 4 21.62 8.52 5.20
C ARG A 4 20.16 8.57 4.75
N MET A 5 19.89 9.07 3.55
CA MET A 5 18.52 9.14 3.02
C MET A 5 17.97 7.76 2.63
N GLU A 6 18.81 6.83 2.18
CA GLU A 6 18.37 5.46 1.87
C GLU A 6 17.95 4.70 3.14
N VAL A 7 18.74 4.79 4.20
CA VAL A 7 18.41 4.15 5.50
C VAL A 7 17.11 4.72 6.07
N GLU A 8 16.87 6.02 5.92
CA GLU A 8 15.66 6.66 6.44
C GLU A 8 14.38 6.30 5.68
N ARG A 9 14.50 5.86 4.42
CA ARG A 9 13.39 5.28 3.63
C ARG A 9 13.16 3.79 3.92
N ILE A 10 14.19 3.07 4.37
CA ILE A 10 14.08 1.64 4.72
C ILE A 10 13.28 1.44 6.02
N VAL A 11 13.41 2.33 6.99
CA VAL A 11 12.68 2.24 8.27
C VAL A 11 11.14 2.24 8.10
N PRO A 12 10.51 3.18 7.38
CA PRO A 12 9.05 3.17 7.20
C PRO A 12 8.60 1.96 6.39
N LEU A 13 9.38 1.50 5.40
CA LEU A 13 9.11 0.24 4.71
C LEU A 13 9.14 -0.95 5.67
N GLY A 14 10.12 -1.01 6.57
CA GLY A 14 10.20 -2.02 7.61
C GLY A 14 8.99 -2.01 8.56
N ILE A 15 8.53 -0.83 8.96
CA ILE A 15 7.32 -0.67 9.78
C ILE A 15 6.09 -1.20 9.04
N ILE A 16 5.93 -0.86 7.75
CA ILE A 16 4.79 -1.33 6.92
C ILE A 16 4.83 -2.85 6.77
N VAL A 17 6.00 -3.45 6.50
CA VAL A 17 6.13 -4.91 6.37
C VAL A 17 5.82 -5.61 7.69
N ALA A 18 6.35 -5.11 8.81
CA ALA A 18 6.03 -5.63 10.13
C ALA A 18 4.53 -5.53 10.43
N MET A 19 3.93 -4.37 10.17
CA MET A 19 2.49 -4.17 10.32
C MET A 19 1.69 -5.18 9.49
N GLY A 20 2.06 -5.40 8.22
CA GLY A 20 1.44 -6.41 7.37
C GLY A 20 1.54 -7.83 7.92
N ALA A 21 2.71 -8.21 8.45
CA ALA A 21 2.92 -9.52 9.07
C ALA A 21 2.03 -9.72 10.32
N PHE A 22 1.98 -8.73 11.21
CA PHE A 22 1.14 -8.79 12.40
C PHE A 22 -0.36 -8.77 12.06
N LEU A 23 -0.78 -7.98 11.08
CA LEU A 23 -2.14 -7.99 10.57
C LEU A 23 -2.54 -9.38 10.07
N GLY A 24 -1.71 -9.99 9.23
CA GLY A 24 -1.93 -11.35 8.73
C GLY A 24 -2.05 -12.37 9.86
N TRP A 25 -1.20 -12.25 10.89
CA TRP A 25 -1.24 -13.15 12.05
C TRP A 25 -2.54 -13.04 12.86
N PHE A 26 -3.01 -11.82 13.16
CA PHE A 26 -4.25 -11.62 13.91
C PHE A 26 -5.50 -12.02 13.12
N ILE A 27 -5.53 -11.70 11.82
CA ILE A 27 -6.62 -12.14 10.93
C ILE A 27 -6.65 -13.67 10.84
N GLY A 28 -5.49 -14.33 10.72
CA GLY A 28 -5.39 -15.78 10.69
C GLY A 28 -5.88 -16.47 11.97
N ARG A 29 -5.93 -15.76 13.10
CA ARG A 29 -6.51 -16.23 14.37
C ARG A 29 -7.97 -15.82 14.57
N GLY A 30 -8.60 -15.16 13.59
CA GLY A 30 -9.96 -14.65 13.68
C GLY A 30 -10.13 -13.42 14.59
N SER A 31 -9.04 -12.78 15.01
CA SER A 31 -9.07 -11.62 15.91
C SER A 31 -9.11 -10.31 15.13
N PHE A 32 -10.32 -9.87 14.78
CA PHE A 32 -10.53 -8.60 14.08
C PHE A 32 -10.07 -7.40 14.93
N VAL A 33 -10.37 -7.41 16.24
CA VAL A 33 -9.97 -6.34 17.16
C VAL A 33 -8.44 -6.25 17.24
N GLY A 34 -7.73 -7.38 17.31
CA GLY A 34 -6.27 -7.40 17.29
C GLY A 34 -5.69 -6.82 16.01
N ALA A 35 -6.27 -7.15 14.85
CA ALA A 35 -5.87 -6.55 13.58
C ALA A 35 -6.08 -5.03 13.55
N MET A 36 -7.21 -4.53 14.04
CA MET A 36 -7.48 -3.08 14.11
C MET A 36 -6.50 -2.35 15.03
N VAL A 37 -6.17 -2.93 16.18
CA VAL A 37 -5.16 -2.36 17.09
C VAL A 37 -3.78 -2.29 16.43
N VAL A 38 -3.36 -3.35 15.75
CA VAL A 38 -2.08 -3.36 15.01
C VAL A 38 -2.06 -2.30 13.92
N PHE A 39 -3.15 -2.15 13.17
CA PHE A 39 -3.26 -1.12 12.13
C PHE A 39 -3.12 0.29 12.73
N ALA A 40 -3.87 0.58 13.81
CA ALA A 40 -3.83 1.87 14.47
C ALA A 40 -2.43 2.18 15.04
N LEU A 41 -1.80 1.21 15.71
CA LEU A 41 -0.45 1.37 16.25
C LEU A 41 0.58 1.58 15.14
N GLY A 42 0.53 0.80 14.07
CA GLY A 42 1.43 0.96 12.93
C GLY A 42 1.31 2.35 12.30
N ALA A 43 0.09 2.86 12.12
CA ALA A 43 -0.15 4.21 11.62
C ALA A 43 0.41 5.29 12.55
N VAL A 44 0.21 5.15 13.87
CA VAL A 44 0.75 6.08 14.88
C VAL A 44 2.28 6.06 14.88
N ILE A 45 2.90 4.87 14.84
CA ILE A 45 4.37 4.72 14.82
C ILE A 45 4.95 5.37 13.56
N LEU A 46 4.33 5.14 12.40
CA LEU A 46 4.75 5.74 11.14
C LEU A 46 4.70 7.27 11.22
N ASN A 47 3.60 7.81 11.76
CA ASN A 47 3.40 9.25 11.92
C ASN A 47 4.44 9.86 12.86
N LEU A 48 4.68 9.23 14.01
CA LEU A 48 5.70 9.66 14.98
C LEU A 48 7.11 9.63 14.38
N TYR A 49 7.41 8.64 13.53
CA TYR A 49 8.70 8.55 12.84
C TYR A 49 8.90 9.71 11.85
N TYR A 50 7.89 10.02 11.03
CA TYR A 50 7.96 11.16 10.12
C TYR A 50 8.07 12.49 10.86
N GLU A 51 7.32 12.66 11.94
CA GLU A 51 7.38 13.84 12.81
C GLU A 51 8.77 13.99 13.44
N PHE A 52 9.39 12.88 13.87
CA PHE A 52 10.75 12.86 14.39
C PHE A 52 11.79 13.26 13.34
N LEU A 53 11.68 12.76 12.10
CA LEU A 53 12.56 13.17 11.00
C LEU A 53 12.40 14.66 10.69
N ARG A 54 11.16 15.15 10.65
CA ARG A 54 10.86 16.57 10.43
C ARG A 54 11.50 17.46 11.50
N ARG A 55 11.41 17.08 12.78
CA ARG A 55 12.03 17.82 13.90
C ARG A 55 13.55 17.86 13.83
N ARG A 56 14.19 16.88 13.19
CA ARG A 56 15.64 16.84 12.98
C ARG A 56 16.13 17.65 11.77
N GLY A 57 15.23 18.37 11.09
CA GLY A 57 15.58 19.22 9.96
C GLY A 57 15.88 18.46 8.67
N TYR A 58 15.45 17.20 8.57
CA TYR A 58 15.55 16.45 7.33
C TYR A 58 14.59 17.05 6.30
N ILE A 59 15.15 17.52 5.18
CA ILE A 59 14.36 17.93 4.00
C ILE A 59 13.87 16.64 3.34
N LEU A 60 12.66 16.23 3.69
CA LEU A 60 12.03 15.01 3.19
C LEU A 60 11.65 15.11 1.71
N GLU A 61 11.40 16.35 1.25
CA GLU A 61 10.82 16.63 -0.06
C GLU A 61 11.61 17.76 -0.75
N ASP A 62 12.52 17.38 -1.64
CA ASP A 62 13.03 18.26 -2.69
C ASP A 62 12.18 18.06 -3.95
N GLU A 63 12.11 19.06 -4.83
CA GLU A 63 11.29 19.06 -6.05
C GLU A 63 11.64 17.88 -6.99
N ARG A 64 12.91 17.44 -6.96
CA ARG A 64 13.36 16.22 -7.64
C ARG A 64 12.81 14.95 -6.99
N THR A 65 12.82 14.89 -5.66
CA THR A 65 12.33 13.74 -4.89
C THR A 65 10.82 13.58 -5.05
N ILE A 66 10.06 14.67 -5.01
CA ILE A 66 8.62 14.69 -5.24
C ILE A 66 8.30 14.13 -6.64
N ARG A 67 9.00 14.59 -7.69
CA ARG A 67 8.80 14.08 -9.06
C ARG A 67 9.10 12.58 -9.18
N ILE A 68 10.17 12.09 -8.55
CA ILE A 68 10.49 10.66 -8.53
C ILE A 68 9.38 9.89 -7.82
N GLU A 69 8.89 10.40 -6.69
CA GLU A 69 7.83 9.77 -5.91
C GLU A 69 6.53 9.68 -6.72
N GLU A 70 6.14 10.76 -7.40
CA GLU A 70 4.95 10.78 -8.25
C GLU A 70 5.04 9.77 -9.41
N ILE A 71 6.18 9.73 -10.11
CA ILE A 71 6.42 8.76 -11.19
C ILE A 71 6.40 7.34 -10.64
N SER A 72 7.07 7.10 -9.51
CA SER A 72 7.14 5.78 -8.88
C SER A 72 5.75 5.31 -8.40
N ALA A 73 4.96 6.18 -7.78
CA ALA A 73 3.60 5.87 -7.33
C ALA A 73 2.69 5.51 -8.51
N ARG A 74 2.79 6.27 -9.61
CA ARG A 74 2.04 5.99 -10.85
C ARG A 74 2.42 4.64 -11.46
N ARG A 75 3.71 4.31 -11.50
CA ARG A 75 4.20 3.01 -11.99
C ARG A 75 3.80 1.86 -11.07
N THR A 76 3.90 2.04 -9.76
CA THR A 76 3.48 1.05 -8.75
C THR A 76 1.99 0.73 -8.90
N LEU A 77 1.12 1.73 -9.04
CA LEU A 77 -0.30 1.50 -9.29
C LEU A 77 -0.56 0.72 -10.58
N GLN A 78 0.16 1.02 -11.66
CA GLN A 78 0.05 0.28 -12.92
C GLN A 78 0.46 -1.19 -12.75
N VAL A 79 1.62 -1.44 -12.13
CA VAL A 79 2.14 -2.80 -11.90
C VAL A 79 1.21 -3.60 -10.99
N ILE A 80 0.75 -3.02 -9.89
CA ILE A 80 -0.21 -3.67 -8.98
C ILE A 80 -1.51 -4.02 -9.72
N SER A 81 -2.02 -3.10 -10.54
CA SER A 81 -3.25 -3.33 -11.31
C SER A 81 -3.08 -4.49 -12.30
N ILE A 82 -1.93 -4.59 -12.97
CA ILE A 82 -1.61 -5.71 -13.87
C ILE A 82 -1.52 -7.02 -13.10
N ILE A 83 -0.82 -7.04 -11.96
CA ILE A 83 -0.69 -8.24 -11.11
C ILE A 83 -2.06 -8.70 -10.63
N LEU A 84 -2.93 -7.79 -10.20
CA LEU A 84 -4.29 -8.12 -9.77
C LEU A 84 -5.14 -8.67 -10.92
N ALA A 85 -5.03 -8.09 -12.12
CA ALA A 85 -5.73 -8.59 -13.30
C ALA A 85 -5.28 -10.01 -13.68
N ILE A 86 -3.96 -10.27 -13.69
CA ILE A 86 -3.39 -11.60 -13.95
C ILE A 86 -3.84 -12.59 -12.86
N SER A 87 -3.82 -12.17 -11.59
CA SER A 87 -4.26 -13.00 -10.46
C SER A 87 -5.74 -13.37 -10.59
N MET A 88 -6.59 -12.42 -10.95
CA MET A 88 -8.01 -12.65 -11.19
C MET A 88 -8.24 -13.63 -12.34
N MET A 89 -7.51 -13.48 -13.46
CA MET A 89 -7.56 -14.44 -14.57
C MET A 89 -7.15 -15.83 -14.10
N TYR A 90 -6.04 -15.95 -13.38
CA TYR A 90 -5.57 -17.22 -12.84
C TYR A 90 -6.61 -17.87 -11.92
N PHE A 91 -7.13 -17.14 -10.94
CA PHE A 91 -8.16 -17.66 -10.02
C PHE A 91 -9.44 -18.06 -10.76
N SER A 92 -9.83 -17.35 -11.82
CA SER A 92 -11.00 -17.72 -12.63
C SER A 92 -10.88 -19.12 -13.25
N THR A 93 -9.66 -19.55 -13.61
CA THR A 93 -9.40 -20.91 -14.13
C THR A 93 -9.50 -21.96 -13.03
N LYS A 94 -9.11 -21.62 -11.79
CA LYS A 94 -9.11 -22.53 -10.64
C LYS A 94 -10.46 -22.68 -9.96
N VAL A 95 -11.31 -21.65 -10.03
CA VAL A 95 -12.68 -21.66 -9.46
C VAL A 95 -13.54 -22.80 -9.98
N ARG A 96 -13.30 -23.29 -11.21
CA ARG A 96 -14.01 -24.46 -11.76
C ARG A 96 -13.66 -25.77 -11.05
N SER A 97 -12.45 -25.88 -10.52
CA SER A 97 -11.94 -27.10 -9.88
C SER A 97 -12.07 -27.05 -8.35
N ASP A 98 -11.92 -25.87 -7.75
CA ASP A 98 -12.06 -25.68 -6.32
C ASP A 98 -12.76 -24.35 -6.01
N SER A 99 -13.87 -24.44 -5.29
CA SER A 99 -14.69 -23.30 -4.89
C SER A 99 -14.01 -22.38 -3.87
N SER A 100 -12.94 -22.83 -3.20
CA SER A 100 -12.15 -22.02 -2.27
C SER A 100 -11.56 -20.77 -2.93
N TYR A 101 -11.25 -20.84 -4.24
CA TYR A 101 -10.70 -19.73 -5.02
C TYR A 101 -11.73 -18.64 -5.34
N LYS A 102 -13.03 -18.86 -5.12
CA LYS A 102 -14.07 -17.84 -5.39
C LYS A 102 -13.83 -16.58 -4.58
N GLY A 103 -13.45 -16.74 -3.31
CA GLY A 103 -13.13 -15.62 -2.43
C GLY A 103 -11.94 -14.81 -2.93
N LEU A 104 -10.86 -15.49 -3.34
CA LEU A 104 -9.65 -14.86 -3.87
C LEU A 104 -9.91 -14.14 -5.20
N MET A 105 -10.69 -14.77 -6.10
CA MET A 105 -11.11 -14.15 -7.35
C MET A 105 -11.94 -12.88 -7.07
N ALA A 106 -12.97 -12.96 -6.23
CA ALA A 106 -13.82 -11.83 -5.89
C ALA A 106 -13.03 -10.69 -5.22
N PHE A 107 -12.14 -11.03 -4.27
CA PHE A 107 -11.28 -10.05 -3.60
C PHE A 107 -10.35 -9.34 -4.59
N SER A 108 -9.66 -10.09 -5.46
CA SER A 108 -8.77 -9.50 -6.47
C SER A 108 -9.51 -8.55 -7.42
N GLY A 109 -10.71 -8.93 -7.87
CA GLY A 109 -11.56 -8.10 -8.73
C GLY A 109 -12.10 -6.85 -8.02
N LEU A 110 -12.59 -6.99 -6.78
CA LEU A 110 -13.05 -5.85 -5.96
C LEU A 110 -11.92 -4.87 -5.66
N LEU A 111 -10.74 -5.38 -5.31
CA LEU A 111 -9.58 -4.53 -5.03
C LEU A 111 -9.13 -3.78 -6.28
N LEU A 112 -9.08 -4.44 -7.44
CA LEU A 112 -8.76 -3.81 -8.72
C LEU A 112 -9.78 -2.71 -9.06
N PHE A 113 -11.08 -3.00 -8.91
CA PHE A 113 -12.14 -2.03 -9.16
C PHE A 113 -12.05 -0.81 -8.23
N ALA A 114 -11.82 -1.02 -6.93
CA ALA A 114 -11.65 0.05 -5.96
C ALA A 114 -10.44 0.94 -6.31
N LEU A 115 -9.29 0.33 -6.65
CA LEU A 115 -8.10 1.06 -7.07
C LEU A 115 -8.34 1.92 -8.32
N LEU A 116 -9.08 1.40 -9.31
CA LEU A 116 -9.42 2.15 -10.52
C LEU A 116 -10.36 3.33 -10.24
N ILE A 117 -11.37 3.15 -9.38
CA ILE A 117 -12.26 4.23 -8.95
C ILE A 117 -11.46 5.31 -8.23
N ILE A 118 -10.65 4.93 -7.23
CA ILE A 118 -9.84 5.88 -6.47
C ILE A 118 -8.90 6.63 -7.41
N HIS A 119 -8.19 5.91 -8.29
CA HIS A 119 -7.29 6.52 -9.25
C HIS A 119 -8.02 7.51 -10.18
N GLY A 120 -9.19 7.13 -10.70
CA GLY A 120 -10.01 7.99 -11.54
C GLY A 120 -10.52 9.23 -10.80
N ALA A 121 -11.06 9.06 -9.59
CA ALA A 121 -11.56 10.15 -8.75
C ALA A 121 -10.45 11.16 -8.41
N LEU A 122 -9.28 10.66 -7.97
CA LEU A 122 -8.13 11.51 -7.68
C LEU A 122 -7.63 12.23 -8.94
N ARG A 123 -7.58 11.54 -10.09
CA ARG A 123 -7.21 12.19 -11.35
C ARG A 123 -8.16 13.33 -11.70
N ILE A 124 -9.47 13.13 -11.56
CA ILE A 124 -10.47 14.18 -11.83
C ILE A 124 -10.29 15.34 -10.85
N TYR A 125 -10.16 15.06 -9.56
CA TYR A 125 -9.98 16.09 -8.53
C TYR A 125 -8.73 16.92 -8.78
N TYR A 126 -7.57 16.28 -8.93
CA TYR A 126 -6.30 17.00 -9.11
C TYR A 126 -6.20 17.67 -10.48
N SER A 127 -6.88 17.18 -11.53
CA SER A 127 -6.96 17.89 -12.82
C SER A 127 -7.77 19.19 -12.78
N ARG A 128 -8.53 19.44 -11.71
CA ARG A 128 -9.32 20.67 -11.52
C ARG A 128 -8.68 21.64 -10.54
N VAL A 129 -7.84 21.14 -9.63
CA VAL A 129 -7.22 21.92 -8.56
C VAL A 129 -5.83 22.42 -8.97
N MET A 130 -5.13 21.68 -9.85
CA MET A 130 -3.89 22.10 -10.50
C MET A 130 -4.16 22.58 -11.93
#